data_AF-A0A1V1NUD0-F1
#
_entry.id   AF-A0A1V1NUD0-F1
#
_cell.length_a   1.000
_cell.length_b   1.000
_cell.length_c   1.000
_cell.angle_alpha   90.00
_cell.angle_beta   90.00
_cell.angle_gamma   90.00
#
_symmetry.space_group_name_H-M   'P 1'
#
loop_
_entity.id
_entity.type
_entity.pdbx_description
1 polymer ?
#
loop_
_entity_poly.entity_id
_entity_poly.type
_entity_poly.pdbx_seq_one_letter_code
_entity_poly.pdbx_strand_id
1 'polypeptide(L)'
;MFVIGASANVGETGLFIKESDAITIDTVSDITVNRITEDGNIDAENSPTDQTQSNIISLGDVDITANTDNISVNYISSQGNITLTAISGSILETSDDTTDDIKATGLITLTATGDISAPDTYDDMYLDFADQSAVVAFSTEKGNIHLRGEGTLFLNDIDTTNGKIDSIANDQIQAKDIVSGGENISIHNLSGDILIGSMTSAGQVVIISDQGSIIDSTEDNQSDITAGTNEIFLTAANHITGTNNTSLELANNSIVKAHTTTEGTIHLTGTGALTLKNVSATGSIEINAANDIIAENVVNSDIGDNALHDIAITSTSGSIEAFVISSINNVNLNAGQAIINKAGLITANDATLKAVTGIGTSTDFINLDINRLDAANQSTNGIYVNNTKALTLSDLDNDSRAIVNQSDADII
;
A
#
# COMPACT_ATOMS: atom_id res chain seq x y z
N MET A 1 -37.40 -20.46 -4.10
CA MET A 1 -36.03 -20.07 -4.49
C MET A 1 -35.34 -21.35 -4.90
N PHE A 2 -35.16 -21.56 -6.21
CA PHE A 2 -34.39 -22.69 -6.71
C PHE A 2 -32.94 -22.20 -6.74
N VAL A 3 -32.08 -22.78 -5.92
CA VAL A 3 -30.64 -22.57 -6.03
C VAL A 3 -30.18 -23.42 -7.19
N ILE A 4 -29.62 -22.80 -8.22
CA ILE A 4 -29.00 -23.51 -9.33
C ILE A 4 -27.54 -23.71 -8.93
N GLY A 5 -27.20 -24.94 -8.55
CA GLY A 5 -25.81 -25.36 -8.45
C GLY A 5 -25.24 -25.49 -9.87
N ALA A 6 -24.21 -24.71 -10.19
CA ALA A 6 -23.54 -24.75 -11.49
C ALA A 6 -22.19 -25.46 -11.38
N SER A 7 -22.01 -26.53 -12.15
CA SER A 7 -20.70 -27.11 -12.46
C SER A 7 -20.62 -27.37 -13.96
N ALA A 8 -19.45 -27.14 -14.56
CA ALA A 8 -19.27 -27.27 -15.99
C ALA A 8 -17.81 -27.50 -16.36
N ASN A 9 -17.57 -28.38 -17.33
CA ASN A 9 -16.30 -28.50 -18.03
C ASN A 9 -16.53 -28.15 -19.50
N VAL A 10 -16.09 -26.98 -19.93
CA VAL A 10 -16.33 -26.44 -21.27
C VAL A 10 -15.04 -26.28 -22.06
N GLY A 11 -15.13 -26.49 -23.37
CA GLY A 11 -14.00 -26.33 -24.28
C GLY A 11 -13.65 -24.87 -24.56
N GLU A 12 -12.93 -24.65 -25.66
CA GLU A 12 -12.39 -23.33 -26.06
C GLU A 12 -13.46 -22.25 -26.31
N THR A 13 -14.74 -22.64 -26.48
CA THR A 13 -15.84 -21.69 -26.70
C THR A 13 -16.29 -20.96 -25.43
N GLY A 14 -15.81 -21.38 -24.26
CA GLY A 14 -16.16 -20.76 -22.98
C GLY A 14 -17.54 -21.15 -22.42
N LEU A 15 -17.89 -20.51 -21.31
CA LEU A 15 -19.15 -20.67 -20.58
C LEU A 15 -19.82 -19.29 -20.40
N PHE A 16 -21.11 -19.21 -20.72
CA PHE A 16 -21.91 -18.00 -20.56
C PHE A 16 -23.19 -18.36 -19.80
N ILE A 17 -23.34 -17.84 -18.58
CA ILE A 17 -24.52 -18.06 -17.73
C ILE A 17 -25.14 -16.72 -17.38
N LYS A 18 -26.46 -16.62 -17.54
CA LYS A 18 -27.23 -15.49 -17.05
C LYS A 18 -28.46 -15.99 -16.32
N GLU A 19 -28.53 -15.72 -15.02
CA GLU A 19 -29.64 -16.11 -14.16
C GLU A 19 -30.39 -14.88 -13.63
N SER A 20 -31.70 -15.04 -13.41
CA SER A 20 -32.50 -13.98 -12.77
C SER A 20 -32.19 -13.83 -11.28
N ASP A 21 -31.79 -14.93 -10.65
CA ASP A 21 -31.66 -15.07 -9.19
C ASP A 21 -30.19 -15.34 -8.83
N ALA A 22 -29.93 -16.01 -7.70
CA ALA A 22 -28.59 -16.39 -7.24
C ALA A 22 -27.96 -17.47 -8.13
N ILE A 23 -26.63 -17.47 -8.19
CA ILE A 23 -25.83 -18.55 -8.77
C ILE A 23 -24.90 -19.07 -7.68
N THR A 24 -24.91 -20.38 -7.45
CA THR A 24 -23.95 -21.04 -6.57
C THR A 24 -23.10 -21.97 -7.41
N ILE A 25 -21.80 -21.72 -7.44
CA ILE A 25 -20.79 -22.52 -8.13
C ILE A 25 -20.15 -23.39 -7.06
N ASP A 26 -20.47 -24.68 -7.06
CA ASP A 26 -20.11 -25.59 -5.97
C ASP A 26 -19.82 -26.99 -6.52
N THR A 27 -19.28 -27.84 -5.65
CA THR A 27 -19.14 -29.27 -5.85
C THR A 27 -20.49 -29.95 -5.89
N VAL A 28 -20.85 -30.52 -7.05
CA VAL A 28 -22.00 -31.42 -7.14
C VAL A 28 -21.55 -32.83 -6.72
N SER A 29 -22.24 -33.42 -5.74
CA SER A 29 -22.00 -34.79 -5.28
C SER A 29 -22.14 -35.81 -6.40
N ASP A 30 -21.49 -36.98 -6.24
CA ASP A 30 -21.60 -38.11 -7.17
C ASP A 30 -23.06 -38.40 -7.56
N ILE A 31 -23.33 -38.45 -8.86
CA ILE A 31 -24.62 -38.91 -9.37
C ILE A 31 -24.43 -40.35 -9.83
N THR A 32 -25.06 -41.28 -9.10
CA THR A 32 -25.17 -42.66 -9.56
C THR A 32 -26.28 -42.74 -10.60
N VAL A 33 -25.92 -42.98 -11.86
CA VAL A 33 -26.92 -43.19 -12.92
C VAL A 33 -27.23 -44.68 -13.04
N ASN A 34 -28.45 -45.06 -12.65
CA ASN A 34 -28.93 -46.42 -12.87
C ASN A 34 -29.22 -46.63 -14.36
N ARG A 35 -28.45 -47.50 -15.02
CA ARG A 35 -28.79 -47.96 -16.38
C ARG A 35 -29.85 -49.05 -16.29
N ILE A 36 -30.88 -48.94 -17.12
CA ILE A 36 -31.87 -49.99 -17.29
C ILE A 36 -31.44 -50.88 -18.47
N THR A 37 -31.31 -52.18 -18.22
CA THR A 37 -31.04 -53.19 -19.25
C THR A 37 -32.25 -53.38 -20.18
N GLU A 38 -32.05 -54.03 -21.32
CA GLU A 38 -33.10 -54.25 -22.33
C GLU A 38 -34.32 -55.04 -21.79
N ASP A 39 -34.13 -55.81 -20.72
CA ASP A 39 -35.19 -56.54 -20.00
C ASP A 39 -35.88 -55.73 -18.88
N GLY A 40 -35.53 -54.46 -18.71
CA GLY A 40 -36.16 -53.56 -17.75
C GLY A 40 -35.61 -53.61 -16.33
N ASN A 41 -34.52 -54.36 -16.08
CA ASN A 41 -33.86 -54.42 -14.78
C ASN A 41 -32.80 -53.31 -14.63
N ILE A 42 -32.44 -52.96 -13.39
CA ILE A 42 -31.32 -52.04 -13.12
C ILE A 42 -30.01 -52.84 -13.17
N ASP A 43 -29.07 -52.41 -14.02
CA ASP A 43 -27.72 -52.99 -14.10
C ASP A 43 -26.83 -52.42 -13.00
N ALA A 44 -26.98 -52.90 -11.77
CA ALA A 44 -26.19 -52.39 -10.65
C ALA A 44 -24.67 -52.63 -10.80
N GLU A 45 -24.26 -53.61 -11.62
CA GLU A 45 -22.84 -53.93 -11.85
C GLU A 45 -22.21 -53.04 -12.94
N ASN A 46 -23.01 -52.42 -13.83
CA ASN A 46 -22.55 -51.47 -14.86
C ASN A 46 -23.19 -50.07 -14.75
N SER A 47 -23.64 -49.66 -13.56
CA SER A 47 -24.03 -48.27 -13.32
C SER A 47 -22.77 -47.40 -13.24
N PRO A 48 -22.45 -46.55 -14.25
CA PRO A 48 -21.36 -45.61 -14.12
C PRO A 48 -21.71 -44.61 -13.02
N THR A 49 -20.79 -44.39 -12.09
CA THR A 49 -20.78 -43.17 -11.29
C THR A 49 -20.23 -42.07 -12.16
N ASP A 50 -21.04 -41.04 -12.43
CA ASP A 50 -20.47 -39.78 -12.90
C ASP A 50 -19.76 -39.17 -11.70
N GLN A 51 -18.44 -39.13 -11.77
CA GLN A 51 -17.61 -38.65 -10.66
C GLN A 51 -17.97 -37.20 -10.38
N THR A 52 -17.90 -36.79 -9.12
CA THR A 52 -18.03 -35.39 -8.70
C THR A 52 -17.42 -34.43 -9.72
N GLN A 53 -18.27 -33.66 -10.40
CA GLN A 53 -17.84 -32.49 -11.14
C GLN A 53 -17.97 -31.31 -10.19
N SER A 54 -16.86 -31.01 -9.55
CA SER A 54 -16.69 -29.78 -8.83
C SER A 54 -16.36 -28.67 -9.83
N ASN A 55 -16.97 -27.51 -9.62
CA ASN A 55 -16.42 -26.24 -10.09
C ASN A 55 -16.69 -25.95 -11.57
N ILE A 56 -16.29 -24.76 -12.02
CA ILE A 56 -16.28 -24.40 -13.43
C ILE A 56 -14.84 -24.53 -13.95
N ILE A 57 -14.63 -25.34 -14.96
CA ILE A 57 -13.34 -25.49 -15.66
C ILE A 57 -13.57 -25.18 -17.14
N SER A 58 -12.86 -24.18 -17.66
CA SER A 58 -13.01 -23.70 -19.02
C SER A 58 -11.67 -23.57 -19.73
N LEU A 59 -11.61 -23.98 -21.00
CA LEU A 59 -10.48 -23.66 -21.90
C LEU A 59 -10.65 -22.31 -22.61
N GLY A 60 -11.85 -21.71 -22.55
CA GLY A 60 -12.16 -20.37 -23.07
C GLY A 60 -12.62 -19.43 -21.96
N ASP A 61 -13.25 -18.32 -22.31
CA ASP A 61 -13.75 -17.34 -21.32
C ASP A 61 -14.89 -17.90 -20.45
N VAL A 62 -15.04 -17.36 -19.23
CA VAL A 62 -16.18 -17.61 -18.35
C VAL A 62 -16.87 -16.27 -18.08
N ASP A 63 -18.17 -16.17 -18.40
CA ASP A 63 -19.00 -14.99 -18.16
C ASP A 63 -20.27 -15.41 -17.41
N ILE A 64 -20.45 -14.89 -16.21
CA ILE A 64 -21.54 -15.23 -15.30
C ILE A 64 -22.21 -13.96 -14.79
N THR A 65 -23.52 -13.85 -14.99
CA THR A 65 -24.33 -12.75 -14.49
C THR A 65 -25.48 -13.24 -13.62
N ALA A 66 -25.57 -12.74 -12.39
CA ALA A 66 -26.72 -12.87 -11.51
C ALA A 66 -27.44 -11.50 -11.38
N ASN A 67 -28.75 -11.45 -11.68
CA ASN A 67 -29.45 -10.15 -11.73
C ASN A 67 -29.89 -9.62 -10.35
N THR A 68 -30.33 -10.49 -9.43
CA THR A 68 -31.02 -10.05 -8.21
C THR A 68 -30.41 -10.52 -6.89
N ASP A 69 -29.43 -11.41 -6.92
CA ASP A 69 -28.83 -12.02 -5.73
C ASP A 69 -27.34 -12.29 -5.97
N ASN A 70 -26.68 -12.95 -5.01
CA ASN A 70 -25.25 -13.17 -4.99
C ASN A 70 -24.78 -14.18 -6.05
N ILE A 71 -23.51 -14.07 -6.44
CA ILE A 71 -22.74 -15.16 -7.03
C ILE A 71 -21.89 -15.75 -5.90
N SER A 72 -22.13 -17.01 -5.56
CA SER A 72 -21.35 -17.76 -4.59
C SER A 72 -20.35 -18.67 -5.31
N VAL A 73 -19.08 -18.59 -4.98
CA VAL A 73 -17.95 -19.23 -5.68
C VAL A 73 -17.27 -20.23 -4.76
N ASN A 74 -17.15 -21.49 -5.20
CA ASN A 74 -16.21 -22.44 -4.60
C ASN A 74 -14.94 -22.51 -5.44
N TYR A 75 -15.06 -22.70 -6.76
CA TYR A 75 -13.90 -22.61 -7.64
C TYR A 75 -14.27 -22.37 -9.11
N ILE A 76 -13.47 -21.56 -9.79
CA ILE A 76 -13.51 -21.33 -11.24
C ILE A 76 -12.09 -21.35 -11.79
N SER A 77 -11.83 -22.18 -12.80
CA SER A 77 -10.60 -22.18 -13.57
C SER A 77 -10.86 -21.91 -15.05
N SER A 78 -10.10 -20.99 -15.64
CA SER A 78 -10.23 -20.58 -17.04
C SER A 78 -8.85 -20.39 -17.68
N GLN A 79 -8.69 -20.83 -18.94
CA GLN A 79 -7.56 -20.39 -19.80
C GLN A 79 -7.87 -19.10 -20.56
N GLY A 80 -9.10 -18.58 -20.44
CA GLY A 80 -9.50 -17.27 -20.93
C GLY A 80 -9.61 -16.25 -19.80
N ASN A 81 -10.45 -15.25 -20.03
CA ASN A 81 -10.87 -14.30 -19.00
C ASN A 81 -11.96 -14.93 -18.11
N ILE A 82 -12.16 -14.35 -16.93
CA ILE A 82 -13.31 -14.62 -16.07
C ILE A 82 -14.01 -13.30 -15.81
N THR A 83 -15.32 -13.25 -16.04
CA THR A 83 -16.17 -12.09 -15.76
C THR A 83 -17.35 -12.52 -14.91
N LEU A 84 -17.43 -11.98 -13.68
CA LEU A 84 -18.55 -12.22 -12.76
C LEU A 84 -19.28 -10.90 -12.50
N THR A 85 -20.60 -10.88 -12.69
CA THR A 85 -21.44 -9.71 -12.46
C THR A 85 -22.64 -10.04 -11.58
N ALA A 86 -22.60 -9.60 -10.31
CA ALA A 86 -23.72 -9.65 -9.37
C ALA A 86 -24.43 -8.28 -9.34
N ILE A 87 -25.44 -8.10 -10.20
CA ILE A 87 -26.05 -6.77 -10.44
C ILE A 87 -26.65 -6.16 -9.18
N SER A 88 -27.28 -6.96 -8.31
CA SER A 88 -27.91 -6.47 -7.07
C SER A 88 -27.37 -7.15 -5.81
N GLY A 89 -26.31 -7.95 -5.94
CA GLY A 89 -25.77 -8.79 -4.88
C GLY A 89 -24.27 -8.63 -4.73
N SER A 90 -23.70 -9.58 -3.99
CA SER A 90 -22.28 -9.74 -3.72
C SER A 90 -21.68 -10.87 -4.57
N ILE A 91 -20.37 -10.88 -4.72
CA ILE A 91 -19.60 -12.04 -5.16
C ILE A 91 -18.90 -12.59 -3.93
N LEU A 92 -19.29 -13.79 -3.50
CA LEU A 92 -18.85 -14.37 -2.24
C LEU A 92 -18.17 -15.71 -2.47
N GLU A 93 -17.11 -16.01 -1.75
CA GLU A 93 -16.64 -17.41 -1.66
C GLU A 93 -17.59 -18.26 -0.77
N THR A 94 -17.37 -19.57 -0.74
CA THR A 94 -18.27 -20.56 -0.11
C THR A 94 -17.63 -21.50 0.90
N SER A 95 -16.32 -21.40 1.09
CA SER A 95 -15.51 -22.27 1.92
C SER A 95 -14.55 -21.43 2.78
N ASP A 96 -14.70 -21.50 4.10
CA ASP A 96 -13.79 -20.88 5.09
C ASP A 96 -12.41 -21.57 5.06
N ASP A 97 -11.63 -21.26 4.02
CA ASP A 97 -10.30 -21.76 3.73
C ASP A 97 -9.44 -20.72 2.99
N THR A 98 -8.27 -21.13 2.49
CA THR A 98 -7.30 -20.25 1.82
C THR A 98 -6.95 -20.78 0.43
N THR A 99 -7.77 -21.67 -0.12
CA THR A 99 -7.47 -22.30 -1.40
C THR A 99 -8.00 -21.44 -2.53
N ASP A 100 -7.27 -21.35 -3.64
CA ASP A 100 -7.70 -20.56 -4.79
C ASP A 100 -9.18 -20.80 -5.14
N ASP A 101 -10.01 -19.76 -5.10
CA ASP A 101 -11.37 -19.78 -5.61
C ASP A 101 -11.39 -19.47 -7.11
N ILE A 102 -10.51 -18.58 -7.57
CA ILE A 102 -10.52 -18.11 -8.96
C ILE A 102 -9.13 -18.20 -9.58
N LYS A 103 -9.06 -18.87 -10.73
CA LYS A 103 -7.85 -19.01 -11.54
C LYS A 103 -8.12 -18.69 -13.01
N ALA A 104 -7.50 -17.64 -13.52
CA ALA A 104 -7.51 -17.31 -14.94
C ALA A 104 -6.08 -17.12 -15.46
N THR A 105 -5.82 -17.49 -16.71
CA THR A 105 -4.62 -17.00 -17.42
C THR A 105 -4.87 -15.63 -18.07
N GLY A 106 -6.14 -15.28 -18.30
CA GLY A 106 -6.57 -13.96 -18.73
C GLY A 106 -6.89 -13.03 -17.56
N LEU A 107 -7.61 -11.95 -17.85
CA LEU A 107 -8.07 -10.99 -16.85
C LEU A 107 -9.27 -11.55 -16.08
N ILE A 108 -9.30 -11.29 -14.77
CA ILE A 108 -10.46 -11.53 -13.91
C ILE A 108 -11.16 -10.18 -13.68
N THR A 109 -12.44 -10.10 -13.99
CA THR A 109 -13.27 -8.90 -13.81
C THR A 109 -14.47 -9.22 -12.94
N LEU A 110 -14.57 -8.54 -11.81
CA LEU A 110 -15.60 -8.73 -10.80
C LEU A 110 -16.40 -7.44 -10.67
N THR A 111 -17.72 -7.52 -10.77
CA THR A 111 -18.61 -6.38 -10.52
C THR A 111 -19.75 -6.81 -9.62
N ALA A 112 -19.88 -6.15 -8.48
CA ALA A 112 -20.93 -6.37 -7.51
C ALA A 112 -21.53 -5.02 -7.06
N THR A 113 -22.77 -5.06 -6.57
CA THR A 113 -23.35 -3.93 -5.83
C THR A 113 -22.98 -4.01 -4.36
N GLY A 114 -22.93 -5.24 -3.83
CA GLY A 114 -22.44 -5.59 -2.49
C GLY A 114 -20.98 -5.98 -2.52
N ASP A 115 -20.60 -6.83 -1.56
CA ASP A 115 -19.22 -7.24 -1.29
C ASP A 115 -18.61 -8.09 -2.41
N ILE A 116 -17.28 -8.04 -2.49
CA ILE A 116 -16.45 -8.99 -3.22
C ILE A 116 -15.46 -9.54 -2.19
N SER A 117 -15.83 -10.62 -1.51
CA SER A 117 -15.13 -11.09 -0.30
C SER A 117 -15.59 -12.49 0.10
N ALA A 118 -15.19 -12.96 1.28
CA ALA A 118 -15.91 -14.03 1.95
C ALA A 118 -17.15 -13.52 2.71
N PRO A 119 -18.10 -14.41 3.07
CA PRO A 119 -19.17 -14.10 4.00
C PRO A 119 -18.66 -13.65 5.39
N ASP A 120 -19.30 -12.65 6.00
CA ASP A 120 -18.97 -12.13 7.35
C ASP A 120 -18.99 -13.16 8.50
N THR A 121 -19.47 -14.37 8.24
CA THR A 121 -19.53 -15.46 9.22
C THR A 121 -18.28 -16.32 9.28
N TYR A 122 -17.35 -16.15 8.33
CA TYR A 122 -16.12 -16.93 8.23
C TYR A 122 -14.99 -16.26 9.02
N ASP A 123 -14.01 -17.07 9.42
CA ASP A 123 -12.77 -16.55 10.01
C ASP A 123 -11.85 -16.02 8.89
N ASP A 124 -11.85 -16.68 7.74
CA ASP A 124 -11.34 -16.14 6.49
C ASP A 124 -12.31 -15.10 5.90
N MET A 125 -11.79 -13.97 5.44
CA MET A 125 -12.58 -12.84 4.93
C MET A 125 -12.39 -12.60 3.42
N TYR A 126 -11.54 -13.38 2.75
CA TYR A 126 -11.01 -13.06 1.43
C TYR A 126 -11.61 -13.95 0.36
N LEU A 127 -11.79 -13.41 -0.85
CA LEU A 127 -11.91 -14.22 -2.06
C LEU A 127 -10.50 -14.55 -2.55
N ASP A 128 -10.18 -15.83 -2.72
CA ASP A 128 -8.83 -16.32 -2.98
C ASP A 128 -8.53 -16.49 -4.49
N PHE A 129 -7.33 -16.10 -4.89
CA PHE A 129 -6.88 -16.09 -6.28
C PHE A 129 -5.56 -16.84 -6.44
N ALA A 130 -5.47 -17.59 -7.54
CA ALA A 130 -4.25 -18.28 -7.93
C ALA A 130 -3.08 -17.29 -8.17
N ASP A 131 -1.85 -17.80 -8.05
CA ASP A 131 -0.63 -17.07 -8.41
C ASP A 131 -0.72 -16.44 -9.82
N GLN A 132 -0.17 -15.22 -9.94
CA GLN A 132 -0.16 -14.36 -11.13
C GLN A 132 -1.54 -13.88 -11.59
N SER A 133 -2.55 -13.93 -10.73
CA SER A 133 -3.89 -13.44 -11.06
C SER A 133 -3.89 -11.93 -11.29
N ALA A 134 -4.52 -11.51 -12.39
CA ALA A 134 -4.78 -10.13 -12.72
C ALA A 134 -6.25 -9.79 -12.52
N VAL A 135 -6.54 -8.87 -11.60
CA VAL A 135 -7.88 -8.61 -11.10
C VAL A 135 -8.27 -7.16 -11.36
N VAL A 136 -9.52 -6.99 -11.80
CA VAL A 136 -10.28 -5.74 -11.78
C VAL A 136 -11.54 -6.01 -10.97
N ALA A 137 -11.83 -5.19 -9.96
CA ALA A 137 -12.94 -5.44 -9.05
C ALA A 137 -13.67 -4.13 -8.69
N PHE A 138 -14.99 -4.14 -8.85
CA PHE A 138 -15.85 -2.98 -8.58
C PHE A 138 -16.99 -3.35 -7.64
N SER A 139 -17.02 -2.69 -6.48
CA SER A 139 -18.18 -2.64 -5.58
C SER A 139 -18.88 -1.30 -5.75
N THR A 140 -20.04 -1.31 -6.41
CA THR A 140 -20.64 -0.08 -6.95
C THR A 140 -21.45 0.73 -5.95
N GLU A 141 -21.81 0.17 -4.79
CA GLU A 141 -22.52 0.91 -3.74
C GLU A 141 -21.84 0.86 -2.35
N LYS A 142 -21.90 -0.27 -1.63
CA LYS A 142 -21.49 -0.33 -0.21
C LYS A 142 -20.66 -1.56 0.18
N GLY A 143 -20.28 -2.39 -0.78
CA GLY A 143 -19.55 -3.62 -0.49
C GLY A 143 -18.08 -3.38 -0.21
N ASN A 144 -17.54 -4.17 0.70
CA ASN A 144 -16.11 -4.33 0.88
C ASN A 144 -15.52 -5.13 -0.27
N ILE A 145 -14.22 -4.94 -0.51
CA ILE A 145 -13.44 -5.76 -1.43
C ILE A 145 -12.29 -6.38 -0.64
N HIS A 146 -12.31 -7.70 -0.44
CA HIS A 146 -11.27 -8.46 0.23
C HIS A 146 -10.72 -9.52 -0.71
N LEU A 147 -9.45 -9.40 -1.08
CA LEU A 147 -8.81 -10.28 -2.08
C LEU A 147 -7.54 -10.90 -1.51
N ARG A 148 -7.35 -12.20 -1.72
CA ARG A 148 -6.09 -12.86 -1.38
C ARG A 148 -5.45 -13.49 -2.62
N GLY A 149 -4.15 -13.28 -2.81
CA GLY A 149 -3.37 -13.99 -3.80
C GLY A 149 -2.49 -15.07 -3.17
N GLU A 150 -2.57 -16.31 -3.64
CA GLU A 150 -1.68 -17.39 -3.19
C GLU A 150 -0.21 -17.19 -3.62
N GLY A 151 0.05 -16.23 -4.51
CA GLY A 151 1.39 -15.83 -4.97
C GLY A 151 1.43 -14.35 -5.34
N THR A 152 1.77 -14.03 -6.59
CA THR A 152 1.74 -12.66 -7.10
C THR A 152 0.31 -12.25 -7.46
N LEU A 153 -0.12 -11.06 -7.02
CA LEU A 153 -1.44 -10.51 -7.30
C LEU A 153 -1.33 -9.14 -8.00
N PHE A 154 -1.93 -9.02 -9.18
CA PHE A 154 -2.02 -7.76 -9.92
C PHE A 154 -3.40 -7.13 -9.72
N LEU A 155 -3.46 -6.08 -8.92
CA LEU A 155 -4.63 -5.25 -8.69
C LEU A 155 -4.64 -4.13 -9.73
N ASN A 156 -5.28 -4.38 -10.87
CA ASN A 156 -5.22 -3.46 -12.00
C ASN A 156 -6.11 -2.22 -11.81
N ASP A 157 -7.28 -2.41 -11.18
CA ASP A 157 -8.27 -1.37 -10.91
C ASP A 157 -9.24 -1.95 -9.85
N ILE A 158 -9.18 -1.44 -8.62
CA ILE A 158 -9.93 -1.98 -7.49
C ILE A 158 -10.67 -0.84 -6.77
N ASP A 159 -11.99 -0.85 -6.91
CA ASP A 159 -12.80 0.31 -6.58
C ASP A 159 -14.03 -0.06 -5.77
N THR A 160 -14.24 0.64 -4.65
CA THR A 160 -15.49 0.60 -3.90
C THR A 160 -16.05 1.99 -3.66
N THR A 161 -17.36 2.16 -3.89
CA THR A 161 -18.03 3.45 -3.63
C THR A 161 -18.09 3.77 -2.13
N ASN A 162 -18.37 2.79 -1.27
CA ASN A 162 -18.51 3.00 0.17
C ASN A 162 -18.26 1.72 0.98
N GLY A 163 -17.07 1.13 0.83
CA GLY A 163 -16.59 0.00 1.63
C GLY A 163 -15.11 0.15 1.96
N LYS A 164 -14.53 -0.86 2.61
CA LYS A 164 -13.08 -1.02 2.74
C LYS A 164 -12.51 -1.84 1.59
N ILE A 165 -11.23 -1.62 1.29
CA ILE A 165 -10.44 -2.49 0.43
C ILE A 165 -9.35 -3.11 1.30
N ASP A 166 -9.30 -4.44 1.33
CA ASP A 166 -8.27 -5.21 2.00
C ASP A 166 -7.68 -6.20 1.00
N SER A 167 -6.36 -6.30 0.90
CA SER A 167 -5.73 -7.28 0.02
C SER A 167 -4.48 -7.85 0.61
N ILE A 168 -4.34 -9.17 0.51
CA ILE A 168 -3.19 -9.91 1.00
C ILE A 168 -2.60 -10.77 -0.12
N ALA A 169 -1.27 -10.91 -0.18
CA ALA A 169 -0.64 -11.86 -1.09
C ALA A 169 0.63 -12.47 -0.50
N ASN A 170 0.95 -13.69 -0.95
CA ASN A 170 2.12 -14.41 -0.46
C ASN A 170 3.43 -13.89 -1.07
N ASP A 171 3.45 -13.52 -2.36
CA ASP A 171 4.69 -13.16 -3.07
C ASP A 171 4.83 -11.67 -3.37
N GLN A 172 3.97 -11.07 -4.19
CA GLN A 172 4.06 -9.67 -4.57
C GLN A 172 2.68 -9.11 -4.84
N ILE A 173 2.46 -7.83 -4.53
CA ILE A 173 1.26 -7.09 -4.94
C ILE A 173 1.68 -5.97 -5.88
N GLN A 174 1.03 -5.87 -7.04
CA GLN A 174 1.08 -4.68 -7.89
C GLN A 174 -0.28 -3.99 -7.87
N ALA A 175 -0.38 -2.88 -7.14
CA ALA A 175 -1.55 -2.02 -6.99
C ALA A 175 -1.47 -0.84 -7.96
N LYS A 176 -2.09 -0.96 -9.14
CA LYS A 176 -2.00 0.08 -10.18
C LYS A 176 -2.93 1.25 -9.91
N ASP A 177 -4.19 0.96 -9.60
CA ASP A 177 -5.18 1.95 -9.21
C ASP A 177 -6.14 1.32 -8.20
N ILE A 178 -6.30 1.97 -7.06
CA ILE A 178 -7.17 1.50 -5.99
C ILE A 178 -7.92 2.70 -5.40
N VAL A 179 -9.25 2.69 -5.47
CA VAL A 179 -10.09 3.75 -4.90
C VAL A 179 -11.11 3.20 -3.90
N SER A 180 -10.98 3.63 -2.64
CA SER A 180 -12.02 3.47 -1.63
C SER A 180 -12.71 4.80 -1.40
N GLY A 181 -13.95 4.93 -1.88
CA GLY A 181 -14.81 6.09 -1.63
C GLY A 181 -15.42 6.14 -0.23
N GLY A 182 -15.28 5.07 0.56
CA GLY A 182 -15.91 4.93 1.89
C GLY A 182 -14.91 4.90 3.04
N GLU A 183 -14.23 3.76 3.19
CA GLU A 183 -13.40 3.46 4.36
C GLU A 183 -11.93 3.34 3.97
N ASN A 184 -11.19 2.48 4.67
CA ASN A 184 -9.74 2.35 4.58
C ASN A 184 -9.32 1.49 3.39
N ILE A 185 -8.06 1.68 2.98
CA ILE A 185 -7.34 0.74 2.13
C ILE A 185 -6.24 0.08 2.98
N SER A 186 -6.18 -1.25 2.93
CA SER A 186 -5.18 -2.09 3.59
C SER A 186 -4.56 -3.03 2.56
N ILE A 187 -3.23 -2.98 2.40
CA ILE A 187 -2.49 -3.89 1.51
C ILE A 187 -1.37 -4.56 2.32
N HIS A 188 -1.36 -5.90 2.31
CA HIS A 188 -0.38 -6.70 3.05
C HIS A 188 0.29 -7.73 2.14
N ASN A 189 1.62 -7.73 2.08
CA ASN A 189 2.36 -8.73 1.33
C ASN A 189 3.37 -9.46 2.23
N LEU A 190 3.39 -10.78 2.15
CA LEU A 190 4.11 -11.62 3.12
C LEU A 190 5.59 -11.82 2.80
N SER A 191 5.97 -11.92 1.51
CA SER A 191 7.36 -12.29 1.16
C SER A 191 8.13 -11.33 0.25
N GLY A 192 7.47 -10.63 -0.67
CA GLY A 192 8.10 -9.69 -1.61
C GLY A 192 7.57 -8.27 -1.54
N ASP A 193 7.72 -7.54 -2.63
CA ASP A 193 7.43 -6.10 -2.67
C ASP A 193 5.94 -5.79 -2.87
N ILE A 194 5.55 -4.58 -2.49
CA ILE A 194 4.30 -3.94 -2.89
C ILE A 194 4.65 -2.80 -3.84
N LEU A 195 4.15 -2.87 -5.07
CA LEU A 195 4.32 -1.85 -6.11
C LEU A 195 3.05 -1.02 -6.22
N ILE A 196 3.16 0.29 -6.06
CA ILE A 196 2.05 1.23 -6.02
C ILE A 196 2.07 2.07 -7.29
N GLY A 197 0.93 2.24 -7.95
CA GLY A 197 0.72 3.27 -8.98
C GLY A 197 -0.12 4.41 -8.43
N SER A 198 -1.33 4.10 -7.96
CA SER A 198 -2.25 5.08 -7.37
C SER A 198 -3.13 4.42 -6.32
N MET A 199 -3.33 5.11 -5.20
CA MET A 199 -4.19 4.70 -4.11
C MET A 199 -4.89 5.92 -3.50
N THR A 200 -6.22 5.92 -3.55
CA THR A 200 -7.05 6.98 -2.97
C THR A 200 -8.07 6.38 -2.01
N SER A 201 -7.93 6.69 -0.73
CA SER A 201 -8.83 6.24 0.34
C SER A 201 -9.59 7.42 0.92
N ALA A 202 -10.90 7.28 1.16
CA ALA A 202 -11.66 8.23 1.97
C ALA A 202 -11.31 8.11 3.47
N GLY A 203 -10.81 6.93 3.89
CA GLY A 203 -10.29 6.67 5.24
C GLY A 203 -8.77 6.85 5.33
N GLN A 204 -8.13 5.98 6.12
CA GLN A 204 -6.67 5.84 6.19
C GLN A 204 -6.14 4.89 5.11
N VAL A 205 -4.83 4.92 4.89
CA VAL A 205 -4.10 3.94 4.08
C VAL A 205 -3.10 3.19 4.96
N VAL A 206 -3.12 1.86 4.89
CA VAL A 206 -2.18 0.97 5.59
C VAL A 206 -1.52 0.04 4.59
N ILE A 207 -0.19 0.03 4.57
CA ILE A 207 0.60 -0.82 3.65
C ILE A 207 1.69 -1.51 4.44
N ILE A 208 1.74 -2.83 4.34
CA ILE A 208 2.66 -3.70 5.07
C ILE A 208 3.33 -4.67 4.08
N SER A 209 4.65 -4.60 3.95
CA SER A 209 5.45 -5.61 3.26
C SER A 209 6.39 -6.27 4.29
N ASP A 210 6.09 -7.51 4.68
CA ASP A 210 6.75 -8.19 5.80
C ASP A 210 8.22 -8.54 5.51
N GLN A 211 8.56 -8.79 4.24
CA GLN A 211 9.91 -9.20 3.80
C GLN A 211 10.43 -8.43 2.59
N GLY A 212 9.60 -7.57 1.97
CA GLY A 212 9.98 -6.76 0.82
C GLY A 212 9.96 -5.26 1.10
N SER A 213 9.82 -4.51 0.01
CA SER A 213 9.77 -3.06 -0.04
C SER A 213 8.36 -2.56 -0.39
N ILE A 214 8.12 -1.28 -0.11
CA ILE A 214 7.00 -0.53 -0.68
C ILE A 214 7.58 0.43 -1.72
N ILE A 215 7.14 0.30 -2.97
CA ILE A 215 7.78 0.94 -4.12
C ILE A 215 6.73 1.70 -4.93
N ASP A 216 6.90 3.01 -5.14
CA ASP A 216 6.24 3.70 -6.24
C ASP A 216 6.72 3.11 -7.57
N SER A 217 5.78 2.65 -8.40
CA SER A 217 5.99 2.00 -9.68
C SER A 217 5.74 2.92 -10.88
N THR A 218 5.33 4.16 -10.64
CA THR A 218 5.00 5.18 -11.63
C THR A 218 5.90 6.38 -11.47
N GLU A 219 6.96 6.44 -12.28
CA GLU A 219 7.93 7.55 -12.28
C GLU A 219 7.32 8.89 -12.74
N ASP A 220 6.58 9.54 -11.85
CA ASP A 220 6.03 10.87 -12.05
C ASP A 220 6.22 11.78 -10.81
N ASN A 221 5.41 12.82 -10.63
CA ASN A 221 5.48 13.73 -9.46
C ASN A 221 4.09 14.01 -8.88
N GLN A 222 3.11 13.21 -9.27
CA GLN A 222 1.75 13.24 -8.76
C GLN A 222 1.74 12.43 -7.47
N SER A 223 0.71 12.61 -6.65
CA SER A 223 0.59 11.83 -5.43
C SER A 223 0.17 10.41 -5.75
N ASP A 224 0.95 9.42 -5.33
CA ASP A 224 0.56 8.01 -5.45
C ASP A 224 -0.40 7.61 -4.33
N ILE A 225 -0.22 8.17 -3.11
CA ILE A 225 -1.06 7.83 -1.96
C ILE A 225 -1.81 9.06 -1.44
N THR A 226 -3.14 8.98 -1.46
CA THR A 226 -4.05 9.95 -0.86
C THR A 226 -4.94 9.27 0.18
N ALA A 227 -4.96 9.80 1.41
CA ALA A 227 -5.85 9.35 2.50
C ALA A 227 -6.74 10.50 2.96
N GLY A 228 -8.06 10.28 3.04
CA GLY A 228 -9.05 11.29 3.43
C GLY A 228 -8.94 11.74 4.89
N THR A 229 -8.41 10.88 5.77
CA THR A 229 -8.04 11.25 7.15
C THR A 229 -6.64 11.86 7.25
N ASN A 230 -5.92 11.94 6.12
CA ASN A 230 -4.50 12.22 5.98
C ASN A 230 -3.57 11.17 6.61
N GLU A 231 -4.06 10.14 7.30
CA GLU A 231 -3.19 9.17 7.96
C GLU A 231 -2.73 8.06 7.01
N ILE A 232 -1.41 7.95 6.85
CA ILE A 232 -0.74 6.96 6.01
C ILE A 232 0.25 6.16 6.88
N PHE A 233 0.11 4.84 6.87
CA PHE A 233 0.93 3.90 7.62
C PHE A 233 1.68 2.98 6.67
N LEU A 234 3.01 3.05 6.69
CA LEU A 234 3.88 2.28 5.82
C LEU A 234 4.84 1.46 6.68
N THR A 235 4.83 0.13 6.51
CA THR A 235 5.81 -0.77 7.12
C THR A 235 6.40 -1.65 6.04
N ALA A 236 7.71 -1.61 5.87
CA ALA A 236 8.43 -2.48 4.95
C ALA A 236 9.54 -3.22 5.69
N ALA A 237 9.98 -4.37 5.17
CA ALA A 237 11.25 -4.92 5.59
C ALA A 237 12.38 -4.03 5.10
N ASN A 238 12.45 -3.87 3.78
CA ASN A 238 13.55 -3.23 3.09
C ASN A 238 13.23 -1.74 2.85
N HIS A 239 12.89 -1.34 1.63
CA HIS A 239 12.80 0.08 1.26
C HIS A 239 11.36 0.61 1.30
N ILE A 240 11.22 1.91 1.52
CA ILE A 240 10.02 2.68 1.19
C ILE A 240 10.48 3.80 0.26
N THR A 241 10.39 3.60 -1.05
CA THR A 241 10.98 4.49 -2.08
C THR A 241 10.13 4.47 -3.35
N GLY A 242 10.56 5.18 -4.39
CA GLY A 242 10.14 4.91 -5.78
C GLY A 242 11.13 4.01 -6.51
N THR A 243 10.90 3.75 -7.80
CA THR A 243 11.82 2.92 -8.57
C THR A 243 13.17 3.61 -8.74
N ASN A 244 14.27 2.84 -8.85
CA ASN A 244 15.62 3.40 -8.92
C ASN A 244 16.00 4.31 -7.72
N ASN A 245 15.40 4.08 -6.55
CA ASN A 245 15.60 4.85 -5.32
C ASN A 245 15.13 6.31 -5.40
N THR A 246 14.13 6.61 -6.24
CA THR A 246 13.37 7.87 -6.17
C THR A 246 12.47 7.88 -4.92
N SER A 247 11.54 8.82 -4.82
CA SER A 247 10.63 8.93 -3.69
C SER A 247 9.32 8.19 -3.97
N LEU A 248 8.59 7.86 -2.90
CA LEU A 248 7.16 7.57 -2.97
C LEU A 248 6.40 8.88 -2.72
N GLU A 249 5.44 9.22 -3.58
CA GLU A 249 4.74 10.49 -3.54
C GLU A 249 3.45 10.45 -2.72
N LEU A 250 3.28 11.44 -1.85
CA LEU A 250 2.17 11.55 -0.90
C LEU A 250 1.39 12.85 -1.10
N ALA A 251 0.10 12.78 -0.78
CA ALA A 251 -0.81 13.92 -0.91
C ALA A 251 -0.46 15.05 0.06
N ASN A 252 -0.92 16.26 -0.26
CA ASN A 252 -0.78 17.43 0.59
C ASN A 252 -1.43 17.21 1.97
N ASN A 253 -0.73 17.61 3.04
CA ASN A 253 -1.09 17.46 4.45
C ASN A 253 -1.08 16.02 4.97
N SER A 254 -0.45 15.08 4.26
CA SER A 254 -0.30 13.71 4.74
C SER A 254 0.41 13.66 6.11
N ILE A 255 -0.16 12.85 7.00
CA ILE A 255 0.36 12.50 8.32
C ILE A 255 0.92 11.09 8.24
N VAL A 256 2.24 10.98 8.30
CA VAL A 256 2.95 9.77 7.91
C VAL A 256 3.53 9.07 9.14
N LYS A 257 3.31 7.76 9.20
CA LYS A 257 4.12 6.84 9.99
C LYS A 257 4.77 5.83 9.04
N ALA A 258 6.09 5.85 8.95
CA ALA A 258 6.85 4.99 8.05
C ALA A 258 7.95 4.26 8.81
N HIS A 259 8.09 2.96 8.59
CA HIS A 259 9.08 2.14 9.28
C HIS A 259 9.70 1.08 8.36
N THR A 260 11.03 0.94 8.41
CA THR A 260 11.75 -0.22 7.83
C THR A 260 12.28 -1.12 8.94
N THR A 261 12.09 -2.43 8.80
CA THR A 261 12.44 -3.41 9.87
C THR A 261 13.80 -4.09 9.68
N THR A 262 14.35 -4.10 8.47
CA THR A 262 15.71 -4.57 8.13
C THR A 262 16.55 -3.41 7.59
N GLU A 263 17.73 -3.66 7.01
CA GLU A 263 18.56 -2.64 6.33
C GLU A 263 17.78 -2.01 5.16
N GLY A 264 17.24 -0.81 5.39
CA GLY A 264 16.23 -0.24 4.51
C GLY A 264 16.14 1.27 4.60
N THR A 265 15.97 1.93 3.45
CA THR A 265 15.88 3.39 3.32
C THR A 265 14.44 3.86 3.20
N ILE A 266 14.17 5.12 3.56
CA ILE A 266 12.87 5.76 3.39
C ILE A 266 13.05 7.05 2.57
N HIS A 267 12.51 7.09 1.36
CA HIS A 267 12.46 8.28 0.50
C HIS A 267 11.01 8.66 0.24
N LEU A 268 10.56 9.81 0.75
CA LEU A 268 9.17 10.28 0.59
C LEU A 268 9.14 11.70 0.03
N THR A 269 8.21 11.94 -0.90
CA THR A 269 7.94 13.29 -1.42
C THR A 269 6.50 13.69 -1.17
N GLY A 270 6.28 14.81 -0.49
CA GLY A 270 4.97 15.42 -0.33
C GLY A 270 4.69 16.41 -1.46
N THR A 271 3.60 16.20 -2.19
CA THR A 271 3.09 17.19 -3.17
C THR A 271 2.71 18.54 -2.52
N GLY A 272 2.58 18.57 -1.20
CA GLY A 272 2.34 19.76 -0.40
C GLY A 272 3.08 19.71 0.95
N ALA A 273 2.37 19.95 2.05
CA ALA A 273 2.94 19.84 3.40
C ALA A 273 2.94 18.39 3.89
N LEU A 274 3.86 18.04 4.79
CA LEU A 274 3.92 16.72 5.44
C LEU A 274 4.02 16.85 6.97
N THR A 275 3.40 15.92 7.69
CA THR A 275 3.63 15.68 9.11
C THR A 275 4.25 14.31 9.32
N LEU A 276 5.49 14.25 9.77
CA LEU A 276 6.25 13.02 10.03
C LEU A 276 6.08 12.65 11.51
N LYS A 277 4.98 11.95 11.80
CA LYS A 277 4.60 11.59 13.17
C LYS A 277 5.55 10.57 13.79
N ASN A 278 5.95 9.59 12.98
CA ASN A 278 7.00 8.64 13.32
C ASN A 278 7.59 8.04 12.05
N VAL A 279 8.76 8.52 11.64
CA VAL A 279 9.51 7.97 10.51
C VAL A 279 10.79 7.37 11.04
N SER A 280 10.96 6.07 10.83
CA SER A 280 12.14 5.37 11.30
C SER A 280 12.68 4.37 10.31
N ALA A 281 13.99 4.43 10.08
CA ALA A 281 14.66 3.53 9.16
C ALA A 281 15.95 3.03 9.79
N THR A 282 16.49 1.95 9.24
CA THR A 282 17.87 1.56 9.57
C THR A 282 18.89 2.13 8.59
N GLY A 283 18.44 2.45 7.37
CA GLY A 283 19.18 3.15 6.33
C GLY A 283 18.98 4.66 6.35
N SER A 284 19.27 5.32 5.22
CA SER A 284 19.03 6.76 5.05
C SER A 284 17.53 7.09 5.05
N ILE A 285 17.24 8.31 5.49
CA ILE A 285 15.90 8.90 5.39
C ILE A 285 16.03 10.17 4.56
N GLU A 286 15.31 10.24 3.45
CA GLU A 286 15.19 11.44 2.61
C GLU A 286 13.72 11.86 2.53
N ILE A 287 13.41 13.08 2.96
CA ILE A 287 12.05 13.60 2.91
C ILE A 287 12.05 14.94 2.18
N ASN A 288 11.25 15.03 1.14
CA ASN A 288 11.03 16.25 0.39
C ASN A 288 9.56 16.67 0.51
N ALA A 289 9.28 17.96 0.62
CA ALA A 289 7.92 18.48 0.58
C ALA A 289 7.88 19.82 -0.15
N ALA A 290 6.81 20.07 -0.89
CA ALA A 290 6.62 21.36 -1.56
C ALA A 290 6.42 22.51 -0.55
N ASN A 291 5.72 22.24 0.56
CA ASN A 291 5.41 23.19 1.63
C ASN A 291 6.02 22.73 2.96
N ASP A 292 5.42 23.14 4.08
CA ASP A 292 5.93 22.90 5.43
C ASP A 292 6.13 21.40 5.74
N ILE A 293 7.15 21.10 6.53
CA ILE A 293 7.38 19.78 7.13
C ILE A 293 7.31 19.92 8.66
N ILE A 294 6.45 19.13 9.29
CA ILE A 294 6.44 18.94 10.75
C ILE A 294 7.14 17.62 11.05
N ALA A 295 8.39 17.66 11.52
CA ALA A 295 9.18 16.48 11.85
C ALA A 295 9.05 16.17 13.35
N GLU A 296 8.00 15.45 13.75
CA GLU A 296 7.74 15.12 15.16
C GLU A 296 8.74 14.09 15.71
N ASN A 297 8.97 13.02 14.95
CA ASN A 297 9.93 11.98 15.29
C ASN A 297 10.51 11.35 14.01
N VAL A 298 11.76 11.69 13.69
CA VAL A 298 12.49 11.14 12.54
C VAL A 298 13.80 10.55 13.04
N VAL A 299 13.96 9.23 12.91
CA VAL A 299 15.10 8.53 13.48
C VAL A 299 15.64 7.55 12.47
N ASN A 300 16.92 7.61 12.15
CA ASN A 300 17.59 6.44 11.60
C ASN A 300 18.47 5.78 12.64
N SER A 301 18.40 4.45 12.70
CA SER A 301 19.14 3.63 13.64
C SER A 301 19.90 2.57 12.88
N ASP A 302 21.21 2.70 12.80
CA ASP A 302 22.03 1.69 12.14
C ASP A 302 22.01 0.38 12.94
N ILE A 303 21.64 -0.71 12.27
CA ILE A 303 21.76 -2.09 12.77
C ILE A 303 23.01 -2.80 12.19
N GLY A 304 23.71 -2.14 11.26
CA GLY A 304 24.99 -2.52 10.67
C GLY A 304 26.16 -1.67 11.18
N ASP A 305 27.36 -1.91 10.66
CA ASP A 305 28.58 -1.13 10.95
C ASP A 305 28.91 -0.22 9.74
N ASN A 306 27.88 0.29 9.06
CA ASN A 306 28.01 1.13 7.87
C ASN A 306 27.54 2.56 8.18
N ALA A 307 28.40 3.29 8.88
CA ALA A 307 28.19 4.65 9.41
C ALA A 307 27.98 5.79 8.37
N LEU A 308 27.17 5.59 7.33
CA LEU A 308 26.94 6.54 6.23
C LEU A 308 25.46 6.91 6.03
N HIS A 309 24.56 6.46 6.91
CA HIS A 309 23.14 6.73 6.76
C HIS A 309 22.78 8.11 7.32
N ASP A 310 22.44 9.03 6.43
CA ASP A 310 22.01 10.39 6.78
C ASP A 310 20.49 10.52 6.89
N ILE A 311 20.06 11.56 7.60
CA ILE A 311 18.71 12.10 7.51
C ILE A 311 18.79 13.40 6.72
N ALA A 312 18.07 13.48 5.60
CA ALA A 312 17.90 14.69 4.80
C ALA A 312 16.41 15.08 4.76
N ILE A 313 16.09 16.32 5.12
CA ILE A 313 14.73 16.85 5.10
C ILE A 313 14.74 18.20 4.37
N THR A 314 13.97 18.28 3.28
CA THR A 314 13.86 19.49 2.46
C THR A 314 12.41 19.95 2.37
N SER A 315 12.14 21.16 2.85
CA SER A 315 10.92 21.90 2.53
C SER A 315 11.23 22.93 1.45
N THR A 316 10.61 22.84 0.28
CA THR A 316 10.97 23.68 -0.87
C THR A 316 10.58 25.14 -0.68
N SER A 317 9.37 25.40 -0.21
CA SER A 317 8.83 26.75 -0.04
C SER A 317 8.35 27.07 1.38
N GLY A 318 8.36 26.08 2.27
CA GLY A 318 7.87 26.15 3.63
C GLY A 318 8.97 26.07 4.69
N SER A 319 8.53 25.95 5.94
CA SER A 319 9.38 25.79 7.11
C SER A 319 9.56 24.31 7.47
N ILE A 320 10.57 24.03 8.29
CA ILE A 320 10.74 22.75 8.97
C ILE A 320 10.52 22.99 10.47
N GLU A 321 9.46 22.42 11.04
CA GLU A 321 9.29 22.34 12.49
C GLU A 321 10.01 21.10 13.01
N ALA A 322 11.12 21.30 13.73
CA ALA A 322 11.99 20.21 14.18
C ALA A 322 11.73 19.86 15.65
N PHE A 323 11.15 18.68 15.89
CA PHE A 323 11.06 18.08 17.22
C PHE A 323 12.25 17.14 17.42
N VAL A 324 12.04 15.82 17.40
CA VAL A 324 13.10 14.82 17.56
C VAL A 324 13.57 14.39 16.18
N ILE A 325 14.84 14.68 15.88
CA ILE A 325 15.51 14.21 14.67
C ILE A 325 16.83 13.58 15.09
N SER A 326 16.97 12.27 14.97
CA SER A 326 18.15 11.55 15.44
C SER A 326 18.77 10.74 14.32
N SER A 327 19.93 11.19 13.86
CA SER A 327 20.76 10.47 12.91
C SER A 327 21.97 9.83 13.58
N ILE A 328 22.37 8.65 13.13
CA ILE A 328 23.65 8.05 13.53
C ILE A 328 24.84 8.66 12.77
N ASN A 329 24.62 9.23 11.57
CA ASN A 329 25.62 9.96 10.81
C ASN A 329 25.27 11.45 10.76
N ASN A 330 24.80 12.00 9.65
CA ASN A 330 24.53 13.43 9.54
C ASN A 330 23.04 13.75 9.48
N VAL A 331 22.70 14.99 9.85
CA VAL A 331 21.39 15.61 9.62
C VAL A 331 21.54 16.79 8.66
N ASN A 332 20.79 16.78 7.57
CA ASN A 332 20.73 17.87 6.61
C ASN A 332 19.30 18.42 6.56
N LEU A 333 19.09 19.63 7.08
CA LEU A 333 17.80 20.32 7.02
C LEU A 333 17.89 21.50 6.05
N ASN A 334 16.98 21.55 5.08
CA ASN A 334 16.89 22.64 4.10
C ASN A 334 15.45 23.18 4.03
N ALA A 335 15.22 24.35 4.62
CA ALA A 335 13.92 24.99 4.64
C ALA A 335 13.84 26.18 3.68
N GLY A 336 12.81 26.21 2.83
CA GLY A 336 12.45 27.34 1.98
C GLY A 336 12.03 28.59 2.76
N GLN A 337 11.75 28.44 4.05
CA GLN A 337 11.50 29.52 5.01
C GLN A 337 12.41 29.36 6.23
N ALA A 338 11.90 28.85 7.35
CA ALA A 338 12.62 28.79 8.61
C ALA A 338 12.82 27.35 9.10
N ILE A 339 13.87 27.13 9.88
CA ILE A 339 13.98 25.95 10.74
C ILE A 339 13.55 26.38 12.14
N ILE A 340 12.49 25.77 12.64
CA ILE A 340 11.77 26.20 13.85
C ILE A 340 11.97 25.16 14.95
N ASN A 341 12.42 25.61 16.12
CA ASN A 341 12.57 24.73 17.29
C ASN A 341 11.20 24.27 17.79
N LYS A 342 11.12 23.00 18.17
CA LYS A 342 10.00 22.45 18.94
C LYS A 342 10.54 21.65 20.11
N ALA A 343 9.65 21.00 20.87
CA ALA A 343 10.04 20.18 22.00
C ALA A 343 10.76 18.91 21.53
N GLY A 344 12.07 19.00 21.34
CA GLY A 344 12.93 17.89 20.93
C GLY A 344 14.40 18.27 20.84
N LEU A 345 15.20 17.34 20.31
CA LEU A 345 16.65 17.47 20.16
C LEU A 345 17.03 16.92 18.79
N ILE A 346 17.85 17.67 18.06
CA ILE A 346 18.49 17.18 16.83
C ILE A 346 19.83 16.54 17.23
N THR A 347 19.97 15.23 17.03
CA THR A 347 21.18 14.46 17.36
C THR A 347 21.80 13.90 16.10
N ALA A 348 23.11 14.07 15.93
CA ALA A 348 23.88 13.59 14.79
C ALA A 348 25.39 13.62 15.10
N ASN A 349 26.20 13.08 14.20
CA ASN A 349 27.63 13.39 14.15
C ASN A 349 27.81 14.86 13.70
N ASP A 350 27.32 15.19 12.50
CA ASP A 350 27.35 16.55 11.97
C ASP A 350 25.94 17.01 11.54
N ALA A 351 25.73 18.33 11.52
CA ALA A 351 24.51 18.90 10.95
C ALA A 351 24.78 20.02 9.94
N THR A 352 24.01 20.03 8.86
CA THR A 352 23.89 21.13 7.91
C THR A 352 22.49 21.72 8.02
N LEU A 353 22.39 22.99 8.40
CA LEU A 353 21.10 23.69 8.59
C LEU A 353 20.99 24.88 7.64
N LYS A 354 20.08 24.80 6.66
CA LYS A 354 19.85 25.89 5.69
C LYS A 354 18.42 26.39 5.77
N ALA A 355 18.28 27.71 5.84
CA ALA A 355 17.00 28.39 5.88
C ALA A 355 17.05 29.70 5.09
N VAL A 356 15.89 30.20 4.67
CA VAL A 356 15.76 31.52 4.05
C VAL A 356 15.54 32.60 5.11
N THR A 357 14.64 32.37 6.06
CA THR A 357 14.12 33.41 6.97
C THR A 357 14.47 33.20 8.45
N GLY A 358 15.27 32.20 8.81
CA GLY A 358 15.83 32.05 10.14
C GLY A 358 16.07 30.61 10.58
N ILE A 359 16.98 30.43 11.54
CA ILE A 359 17.25 29.15 12.22
C ILE A 359 17.08 29.40 13.72
N GLY A 360 15.98 28.93 14.29
CA GLY A 360 15.59 29.29 15.66
C GLY A 360 15.24 30.78 15.84
N THR A 361 15.07 31.19 17.09
CA THR A 361 14.80 32.58 17.48
C THR A 361 15.55 32.96 18.75
N SER A 362 15.64 34.26 19.07
CA SER A 362 16.32 34.77 20.28
C SER A 362 15.70 34.30 21.61
N THR A 363 14.47 33.76 21.57
CA THR A 363 13.78 33.20 22.72
C THR A 363 13.62 31.69 22.66
N ASP A 364 13.97 31.07 21.53
CA ASP A 364 13.73 29.65 21.26
C ASP A 364 14.80 29.12 20.29
N PHE A 365 15.89 28.63 20.86
CA PHE A 365 17.07 28.13 20.16
C PHE A 365 16.81 26.73 19.61
N ILE A 366 17.37 26.41 18.45
CA ILE A 366 17.42 25.03 17.98
C ILE A 366 18.33 24.23 18.91
N ASN A 367 17.78 23.19 19.55
CA ASN A 367 18.56 22.33 20.43
C ASN A 367 19.28 21.25 19.64
N LEU A 368 20.60 21.21 19.77
CA LEU A 368 21.50 20.33 19.03
C LEU A 368 22.32 19.45 19.98
N ASP A 369 22.61 18.23 19.53
CA ASP A 369 23.64 17.37 20.08
C ASP A 369 24.50 16.80 18.95
N ILE A 370 25.43 17.64 18.46
CA ILE A 370 26.29 17.37 17.31
C ILE A 370 27.75 17.76 17.57
N ASN A 371 28.66 17.25 16.75
CA ASN A 371 30.10 17.57 16.77
C ASN A 371 30.44 18.76 15.88
N ARG A 372 29.89 18.81 14.66
CA ARG A 372 30.11 19.92 13.73
C ARG A 372 28.81 20.50 13.18
N LEU A 373 28.80 21.82 13.00
CA LEU A 373 27.70 22.55 12.39
C LEU A 373 28.18 23.34 11.17
N ASP A 374 27.40 23.22 10.11
CA ASP A 374 27.34 24.13 8.97
C ASP A 374 25.93 24.78 8.96
N ALA A 375 25.84 26.11 8.94
CA ALA A 375 24.54 26.77 8.95
C ALA A 375 24.48 28.03 8.08
N ALA A 376 23.43 28.12 7.27
CA ALA A 376 23.20 29.25 6.37
C ALA A 376 21.78 29.81 6.50
N ASN A 377 21.69 31.12 6.71
CA ASN A 377 20.46 31.91 6.65
C ASN A 377 20.57 33.02 5.59
N GLN A 378 19.59 33.12 4.70
CA GLN A 378 19.69 33.94 3.49
C GLN A 378 19.07 35.34 3.56
N SER A 379 18.12 35.62 4.45
CA SER A 379 17.34 36.87 4.35
C SER A 379 17.18 37.64 5.65
N THR A 380 16.28 37.21 6.54
CA THR A 380 15.91 37.90 7.77
C THR A 380 16.11 36.97 8.96
N ASN A 381 16.12 37.52 10.17
CA ASN A 381 16.39 36.83 11.43
C ASN A 381 17.81 36.24 11.54
N GLY A 382 18.11 35.71 12.72
CA GLY A 382 19.43 35.20 13.08
C GLY A 382 19.52 33.67 13.00
N ILE A 383 20.69 33.18 13.38
CA ILE A 383 20.95 31.77 13.64
C ILE A 383 21.09 31.64 15.16
N TYR A 384 20.16 30.93 15.80
CA TYR A 384 20.08 30.75 17.24
C TYR A 384 20.10 29.26 17.56
N VAL A 385 21.27 28.76 17.96
CA VAL A 385 21.47 27.34 18.26
C VAL A 385 21.97 27.13 19.68
N ASN A 386 21.58 26.01 20.27
CA ASN A 386 22.07 25.58 21.58
C ASN A 386 22.59 24.14 21.45
N ASN A 387 23.91 23.99 21.36
CA ASN A 387 24.54 22.67 21.28
C ASN A 387 24.94 22.17 22.66
N THR A 388 24.55 20.93 22.99
CA THR A 388 24.83 20.32 24.29
C THR A 388 26.29 19.91 24.48
N LYS A 389 27.05 19.74 23.39
CA LYS A 389 28.48 19.39 23.36
C LYS A 389 29.35 20.56 22.89
N ALA A 390 30.67 20.39 22.99
CA ALA A 390 31.61 21.29 22.33
C ALA A 390 31.37 21.28 20.82
N LEU A 391 31.08 22.44 20.24
CA LEU A 391 30.72 22.57 18.83
C LEU A 391 31.89 23.08 17.99
N THR A 392 32.15 22.41 16.87
CA THR A 392 33.05 22.93 15.83
C THR A 392 32.22 23.48 14.67
N LEU A 393 32.50 24.71 14.26
CA LEU A 393 31.91 25.25 13.04
C LEU A 393 32.79 24.82 11.87
N SER A 394 32.22 24.09 10.91
CA SER A 394 32.95 23.56 9.75
C SER A 394 32.13 23.81 8.50
N ASP A 395 32.81 24.14 7.40
CA ASP A 395 32.22 24.03 6.07
C ASP A 395 32.03 22.54 5.78
N LEU A 396 30.77 22.10 5.70
CA LEU A 396 30.36 20.72 5.46
C LEU A 396 29.78 20.56 4.05
N ASP A 397 29.23 21.63 3.47
CA ASP A 397 28.62 21.63 2.15
C ASP A 397 29.56 22.10 1.01
N ASN A 398 30.78 22.51 1.35
CA ASN A 398 31.81 23.05 0.46
C ASN A 398 31.44 24.41 -0.17
N ASP A 399 30.61 25.23 0.47
CA ASP A 399 30.31 26.60 0.03
C ASP A 399 31.41 27.62 0.43
N SER A 400 32.50 27.14 1.04
CA SER A 400 33.63 27.90 1.58
C SER A 400 33.36 28.63 2.91
N ARG A 401 32.21 28.42 3.57
CA ARG A 401 31.84 29.10 4.82
C ARG A 401 31.08 28.16 5.75
N ALA A 402 31.62 27.95 6.95
CA ALA A 402 30.92 27.18 7.98
C ALA A 402 29.61 27.82 8.47
N ILE A 403 29.55 29.17 8.52
CA ILE A 403 28.36 29.89 8.97
C ILE A 403 28.14 31.11 8.09
N VAL A 404 26.90 31.28 7.64
CA VAL A 404 26.46 32.40 6.80
C VAL A 404 25.16 32.97 7.34
N ASN A 405 25.15 34.24 7.73
CA ASN A 405 23.91 34.96 7.97
C ASN A 405 23.90 36.25 7.14
N GLN A 406 23.09 36.29 6.07
CA GLN A 406 23.09 37.42 5.13
C GLN A 406 22.31 38.65 5.64
N SER A 407 21.65 38.54 6.79
CA SER A 407 20.69 39.52 7.31
C SER A 407 21.28 40.61 8.23
N ASP A 408 22.60 40.62 8.44
CA ASP A 408 23.29 41.35 9.54
C ASP A 408 22.74 41.05 10.94
N ALA A 409 21.86 40.04 11.11
CA ALA A 409 21.31 39.67 12.40
C ALA A 409 22.26 38.75 13.20
N ASP A 410 21.88 38.50 14.46
CA ASP A 410 22.72 37.77 15.40
C ASP A 410 22.98 36.32 14.97
N ILE A 411 24.17 35.86 15.29
CA ILE A 411 24.56 34.43 15.32
C ILE A 411 24.87 34.16 16.79
N ILE A 412 24.07 33.31 17.43
CA ILE A 412 24.16 33.00 18.87
C ILE A 412 24.26 31.50 19.09
#